data_AF-A0A2J7VDK7-F1
#
_entry.id   AF-A0A2J7VDK7-F1
#
_cell.length_a   1.000
_cell.length_b   1.000
_cell.length_c   1.000
_cell.angle_alpha   90.00
_cell.angle_beta   90.00
_cell.angle_gamma   90.00
#
_symmetry.space_group_name_H-M   'P 1'
#
loop_
_entity.id
_entity.type
_entity.pdbx_description
1 polymer ?
#
loop_
_entity_poly.entity_id
_entity_poly.type
_entity_poly.pdbx_seq_one_letter_code
_entity_poly.pdbx_strand_id
1 'polypeptide(L)'
;MNAALRTTDTYFARLLATVQHNGFLLRTINRREWTEELTLAAVRSEGRALRFIPEPSQAVVRAAVEQDGDALQYVVEQTDEICTAACRQWLGALHHIADDDMRERVIEGLIEAGVLATHPFNKATDAPAYAA
;
A
#
# COMPACT_ATOMS: atom_id res chain seq x y z
N MET A 1 40.44 8.99 -11.98
CA MET A 1 39.00 9.03 -11.67
C MET A 1 38.52 7.60 -11.45
N ASN A 2 38.08 7.31 -10.22
CA ASN A 2 38.02 5.98 -9.59
C ASN A 2 37.02 5.01 -10.25
N ALA A 3 37.51 3.82 -10.62
CA ALA A 3 36.67 2.68 -11.03
C ALA A 3 35.67 2.26 -9.94
N ALA A 4 36.00 2.50 -8.66
CA ALA A 4 35.15 2.21 -7.51
C ALA A 4 33.81 2.99 -7.53
N LEU A 5 33.82 4.25 -7.97
CA LEU A 5 32.59 5.06 -8.08
C LEU A 5 31.69 4.60 -9.23
N ARG A 6 32.28 4.11 -10.34
CA ARG A 6 31.51 3.56 -11.46
C ARG A 6 30.82 2.25 -11.06
N THR A 7 31.49 1.39 -10.29
CA THR A 7 30.94 0.09 -9.89
C THR A 7 29.80 0.20 -8.87
N THR A 8 29.85 1.16 -7.94
CA THR A 8 28.73 1.40 -7.00
C THR A 8 27.48 1.89 -7.74
N ASP A 9 27.62 2.81 -8.69
CA ASP A 9 26.49 3.27 -9.51
C ASP A 9 25.90 2.14 -10.36
N THR A 10 26.75 1.29 -10.94
CA THR A 10 26.26 0.18 -11.79
C THR A 10 25.64 -0.94 -10.95
N TYR A 11 26.16 -1.20 -9.76
CA TYR A 11 25.63 -2.22 -8.86
C TYR A 11 24.28 -1.81 -8.29
N PHE A 12 24.17 -0.60 -7.73
CA PHE A 12 22.91 -0.09 -7.21
C PHE A 12 21.85 0.00 -8.32
N ALA A 13 22.22 0.45 -9.53
CA ALA A 13 21.31 0.46 -10.67
C ALA A 13 20.76 -0.94 -11.01
N ARG A 14 21.55 -2.01 -10.84
CA ARG A 14 21.06 -3.39 -11.02
C ARG A 14 20.11 -3.82 -9.92
N LEU A 15 20.38 -3.45 -8.66
CA LEU A 15 19.47 -3.71 -7.56
C LEU A 15 18.13 -2.99 -7.78
N LEU A 16 18.20 -1.73 -8.18
CA LEU A 16 17.03 -0.92 -8.49
C LEU A 16 16.22 -1.51 -9.65
N ALA A 17 16.87 -1.89 -10.75
CA ALA A 17 16.22 -2.55 -11.88
C ALA A 17 15.58 -3.89 -11.48
N THR A 18 16.19 -4.62 -10.54
CA THR A 18 15.65 -5.90 -10.03
C THR A 18 14.33 -5.70 -9.32
N VAL A 19 14.25 -4.75 -8.37
CA VAL A 19 13.02 -4.47 -7.63
C VAL A 19 11.97 -3.75 -8.47
N GLN A 20 12.37 -2.97 -9.47
CA GLN A 20 11.45 -2.37 -10.43
C GLN A 20 10.75 -3.43 -11.29
N HIS A 21 11.47 -4.49 -11.68
CA HIS A 21 10.89 -5.60 -12.43
C HIS A 21 9.98 -6.48 -11.56
N ASN A 22 10.35 -6.71 -10.29
CA ASN A 22 9.53 -7.44 -9.33
C ASN A 22 9.86 -6.99 -7.89
N GLY A 23 8.95 -6.23 -7.29
CA GLY A 23 9.11 -5.67 -5.95
C GLY A 23 9.38 -6.70 -4.85
N PHE A 24 8.85 -7.92 -4.98
CA PHE A 24 9.11 -8.99 -4.00
C PHE A 24 10.57 -9.44 -3.95
N LEU A 25 11.38 -9.16 -4.98
CA LEU A 25 12.81 -9.47 -4.97
C LEU A 25 13.59 -8.64 -3.95
N LEU A 26 13.01 -7.59 -3.38
CA LEU A 26 13.59 -6.86 -2.24
C LEU A 26 14.01 -7.82 -1.10
N ARG A 27 13.24 -8.88 -0.85
CA ARG A 27 13.54 -9.90 0.18
C ARG A 27 14.83 -10.68 -0.07
N THR A 28 15.34 -10.65 -1.30
CA THR A 28 16.58 -11.35 -1.71
C THR A 28 17.81 -10.45 -1.60
N ILE A 29 17.61 -9.13 -1.53
CA ILE A 29 18.67 -8.14 -1.42
C ILE A 29 19.11 -8.04 0.04
N ASN A 30 20.42 -7.96 0.27
CA ASN A 30 20.97 -7.81 1.62
C ASN A 30 20.43 -6.54 2.29
N ARG A 31 19.98 -6.64 3.54
CA ARG A 31 19.38 -5.52 4.28
C ARG A 31 20.30 -4.29 4.42
N ARG A 32 21.62 -4.46 4.27
CA ARG A 32 22.58 -3.34 4.27
C ARG A 32 22.48 -2.45 3.03
N GLU A 33 21.92 -2.96 1.94
CA GLU A 33 21.72 -2.24 0.68
C GLU A 33 20.35 -1.54 0.63
N TRP A 34 19.50 -1.75 1.64
CA TRP A 34 18.16 -1.19 1.65
C TRP A 34 18.24 0.30 1.89
N THR A 35 17.88 1.05 0.85
CA THR A 35 17.71 2.50 0.88
C THR A 35 16.24 2.83 0.68
N GLU A 36 15.86 4.05 1.05
CA GLU A 36 14.48 4.53 0.83
C GLU A 36 14.11 4.52 -0.66
N GLU A 37 15.06 4.81 -1.55
CA GLU A 37 14.85 4.71 -2.99
C GLU A 37 14.55 3.27 -3.44
N LEU A 38 15.29 2.29 -2.92
CA LEU A 38 15.12 0.89 -3.27
C LEU A 38 13.79 0.33 -2.73
N THR A 39 13.44 0.66 -1.49
CA THR A 39 12.18 0.23 -0.88
C THR A 39 10.98 0.90 -1.55
N LEU A 40 11.07 2.19 -1.91
CA LEU A 40 10.04 2.89 -2.69
C LEU A 40 9.86 2.25 -4.07
N ALA A 41 10.95 1.93 -4.76
CA ALA A 41 10.88 1.26 -6.06
C ALA A 41 10.22 -0.11 -5.96
N ALA A 42 10.52 -0.87 -4.90
CA ALA A 42 9.91 -2.18 -4.66
C ALA A 42 8.40 -2.07 -4.45
N VAL A 43 7.92 -1.19 -3.57
CA VAL A 43 6.48 -1.05 -3.29
C VAL A 43 5.70 -0.40 -4.43
N ARG A 44 6.35 0.42 -5.26
CA ARG A 44 5.74 0.96 -6.48
C ARG A 44 5.61 -0.09 -7.59
N SER A 45 6.48 -1.10 -7.59
CA SER A 45 6.37 -2.25 -8.49
C SER A 45 5.31 -3.24 -7.99
N GLU A 46 5.31 -3.52 -6.67
CA GLU A 46 4.36 -4.42 -6.02
C GLU A 46 4.13 -3.96 -4.57
N GLY A 47 2.97 -3.40 -4.28
CA GLY A 47 2.62 -2.73 -3.01
C GLY A 47 2.70 -3.69 -1.83
N ARG A 48 2.30 -4.94 -2.04
CA ARG A 48 2.43 -6.01 -1.03
C ARG A 48 3.87 -6.35 -0.66
N ALA A 49 4.88 -5.86 -1.38
CA ALA A 49 6.28 -5.95 -0.95
C ALA A 49 6.52 -5.22 0.39
N LEU A 50 5.61 -4.33 0.79
CA LEU A 50 5.60 -3.68 2.10
C LEU A 50 5.77 -4.68 3.26
N ARG A 51 5.23 -5.90 3.13
CA ARG A 51 5.35 -6.97 4.15
C ARG A 51 6.79 -7.35 4.52
N PHE A 52 7.77 -7.03 3.66
CA PHE A 52 9.17 -7.32 3.91
C PHE A 52 9.89 -6.16 4.60
N ILE A 53 9.27 -4.97 4.64
CA ILE A 53 9.87 -3.75 5.17
C ILE A 53 9.42 -3.59 6.62
N PRO A 54 10.30 -3.84 7.62
CA PRO A 54 9.87 -3.86 9.02
C PRO A 54 9.61 -2.47 9.60
N GLU A 55 10.29 -1.44 9.09
CA GLU A 55 10.14 -0.05 9.53
C GLU A 55 9.97 0.83 8.29
N PRO A 56 8.82 0.74 7.59
CA PRO A 56 8.59 1.53 6.39
C PRO A 56 8.36 2.99 6.77
N SER A 57 8.92 3.92 6.00
CA SER A 57 8.56 5.33 6.13
C SER A 57 7.11 5.55 5.70
N GLN A 58 6.52 6.68 6.14
CA GLN A 58 5.17 7.06 5.69
C GLN A 58 5.09 7.16 4.15
N ALA A 59 6.16 7.59 3.48
CA ALA A 59 6.21 7.66 2.04
C ALA A 59 6.14 6.27 1.38
N VAL A 60 6.84 5.28 1.95
CA VAL A 60 6.81 3.88 1.50
C VAL A 60 5.43 3.26 1.73
N VAL A 61 4.85 3.45 2.91
CA VAL A 61 3.49 2.95 3.22
C VAL A 61 2.47 3.53 2.24
N ARG A 62 2.49 4.85 2.06
CA ARG A 62 1.58 5.54 1.16
C ARG A 62 1.73 5.04 -0.28
N ALA A 63 2.96 4.94 -0.78
CA ALA A 63 3.21 4.43 -2.12
C ALA A 63 2.73 2.98 -2.30
N ALA A 64 2.87 2.14 -1.26
CA ALA A 64 2.40 0.76 -1.29
C ALA A 64 0.88 0.67 -1.39
N VAL A 65 0.14 1.41 -0.55
CA VAL A 65 -1.33 1.34 -0.51
C VAL A 65 -2.00 2.04 -1.70
N GLU A 66 -1.37 3.07 -2.26
CA GLU A 66 -1.83 3.69 -3.50
C GLU A 66 -1.63 2.75 -4.70
N GLN A 67 -0.56 1.93 -4.70
CA GLN A 67 -0.30 0.94 -5.74
C GLN A 67 -1.22 -0.28 -5.63
N ASP A 68 -1.37 -0.85 -4.44
CA ASP A 68 -2.24 -1.99 -4.15
C ASP A 68 -2.88 -1.81 -2.76
N GLY A 69 -4.20 -1.61 -2.73
CA GLY A 69 -4.94 -1.42 -1.49
C GLY A 69 -4.86 -2.61 -0.54
N ASP A 70 -4.59 -3.83 -1.04
CA ASP A 70 -4.36 -4.99 -0.18
C ASP A 70 -3.06 -4.88 0.63
N ALA A 71 -2.14 -3.98 0.27
CA ALA A 71 -0.96 -3.69 1.08
C ALA A 71 -1.31 -3.13 2.46
N LEU A 72 -2.52 -2.58 2.65
CA LEU A 72 -3.03 -2.07 3.92
C LEU A 72 -2.99 -3.13 5.04
N GLN A 73 -3.11 -4.42 4.68
CA GLN A 73 -3.00 -5.54 5.63
C GLN A 73 -1.62 -5.65 6.31
N TYR A 74 -0.60 -5.03 5.73
CA TYR A 74 0.78 -5.02 6.25
C TYR A 74 1.15 -3.71 6.95
N VAL A 75 0.21 -2.76 7.04
CA VAL A 75 0.40 -1.51 7.76
C VAL A 75 0.10 -1.73 9.24
N VAL A 76 1.11 -1.48 10.09
CA VAL A 76 0.98 -1.66 11.55
C VAL A 76 0.11 -0.58 12.17
N GLU A 77 0.36 0.67 11.81
CA GLU A 77 -0.39 1.83 12.30
C GLU A 77 -1.25 2.40 11.17
N GLN A 78 -2.52 1.99 11.16
CA GLN A 78 -3.51 2.51 10.24
C GLN A 78 -3.96 3.90 10.71
N THR A 79 -4.03 4.86 9.79
CA THR A 79 -4.63 6.17 10.01
C THR A 79 -5.74 6.40 8.99
N ASP A 80 -6.67 7.30 9.32
CA ASP A 80 -7.78 7.68 8.43
C ASP A 80 -7.23 8.10 7.05
N GLU A 81 -6.09 8.79 6.98
CA GLU A 81 -5.45 9.21 5.72
C GLU A 81 -4.91 8.04 4.91
N ILE A 82 -4.22 7.08 5.54
CA ILE A 82 -3.65 5.90 4.85
C ILE A 82 -4.77 5.00 4.33
N CYS A 83 -5.79 4.76 5.17
CA CYS A 83 -6.95 3.96 4.81
C CYS A 83 -7.74 4.61 3.67
N THR A 84 -7.95 5.93 3.72
CA THR A 84 -8.60 6.68 2.64
C THR A 84 -7.79 6.62 1.35
N ALA A 85 -6.46 6.76 1.42
CA ALA A 85 -5.60 6.64 0.24
C ALA A 85 -5.70 5.26 -0.42
N ALA A 86 -5.72 4.18 0.38
CA ALA A 86 -5.91 2.82 -0.11
C ALA A 86 -7.28 2.63 -0.78
N CYS A 87 -8.34 3.04 -0.08
CA CYS A 87 -9.72 2.79 -0.48
C CYS A 87 -10.18 3.68 -1.65
N ARG A 88 -9.48 4.79 -1.92
CA ARG A 88 -9.80 5.70 -3.03
C ARG A 88 -9.73 5.04 -4.40
N GLN A 89 -8.78 4.12 -4.58
CA GLN A 89 -8.62 3.35 -5.81
C GLN A 89 -9.08 1.89 -5.64
N TRP A 90 -8.96 1.36 -4.42
CA TRP A 90 -9.20 -0.04 -4.12
C TRP A 90 -10.26 -0.16 -3.04
N LEU A 91 -11.54 -0.07 -3.42
CA LEU A 91 -12.64 -0.17 -2.46
C LEU A 91 -12.58 -1.45 -1.59
N GLY A 92 -12.02 -2.53 -2.14
CA GLY A 92 -11.76 -3.77 -1.39
C GLY A 92 -10.87 -3.58 -0.16
N ALA A 93 -9.97 -2.60 -0.14
CA ALA A 93 -9.10 -2.36 1.01
C ALA A 93 -9.86 -2.08 2.33
N LEU A 94 -11.15 -1.72 2.26
CA LEU A 94 -12.03 -1.59 3.43
C LEU A 94 -12.08 -2.86 4.29
N HIS A 95 -11.88 -4.06 3.72
CA HIS A 95 -11.86 -5.31 4.51
C HIS A 95 -10.62 -5.45 5.40
N HIS A 96 -9.55 -4.71 5.13
CA HIS A 96 -8.31 -4.72 5.93
C HIS A 96 -8.33 -3.70 7.06
N ILE A 97 -9.32 -2.80 7.09
CA ILE A 97 -9.53 -1.88 8.21
C ILE A 97 -10.19 -2.68 9.32
N ALA A 98 -9.48 -2.92 10.43
CA ALA A 98 -9.99 -3.76 11.52
C ALA A 98 -10.99 -3.02 12.42
N ASP A 99 -10.80 -1.71 12.59
CA ASP A 99 -11.63 -0.86 13.42
C ASP A 99 -12.88 -0.42 12.63
N ASP A 100 -14.07 -0.81 13.12
CA ASP A 100 -15.34 -0.52 12.46
C ASP A 100 -15.64 1.00 12.43
N ASP A 101 -15.26 1.75 13.47
CA ASP A 101 -15.47 3.20 13.52
C ASP A 101 -14.57 3.92 12.52
N MET A 102 -13.30 3.48 12.40
CA MET A 102 -12.39 3.96 11.36
C MET A 102 -12.91 3.63 9.97
N ARG A 103 -13.44 2.42 9.78
CA ARG A 103 -14.00 2.00 8.49
C ARG A 103 -15.15 2.91 8.07
N GLU A 104 -16.05 3.24 9.00
CA GLU A 104 -17.16 4.17 8.75
C GLU A 104 -16.64 5.58 8.38
N ARG A 105 -15.71 6.15 9.17
CA ARG A 105 -15.12 7.46 8.87
C ARG A 105 -14.48 7.52 7.48
N VAL A 106 -13.78 6.45 7.09
CA VAL A 106 -13.17 6.35 5.75
C VAL A 106 -14.25 6.31 4.66
N ILE A 107 -15.34 5.57 4.86
CA ILE A 107 -16.45 5.51 3.90
C ILE A 107 -17.12 6.88 3.74
N GLU A 108 -17.42 7.56 4.84
CA GLU A 108 -17.97 8.92 4.84
C GLU A 108 -17.04 9.86 4.06
N GLY A 109 -15.74 9.83 4.35
CA GLY A 109 -14.74 10.63 3.63
C GLY A 109 -14.67 10.32 2.13
N LEU A 110 -14.87 9.07 1.72
CA LEU A 110 -14.93 8.68 0.30
C LEU A 110 -16.20 9.17 -0.39
N ILE A 111 -17.33 9.23 0.32
CA ILE A 111 -18.59 9.81 -0.19
C ILE A 111 -18.44 11.31 -0.37
N GLU A 112 -17.90 12.01 0.63
CA GLU A 112 -17.62 13.45 0.56
C GLU A 112 -16.65 13.80 -0.57
N ALA A 113 -15.64 12.95 -0.80
CA ALA A 113 -14.71 13.09 -1.91
C ALA A 113 -15.32 12.74 -3.29
N GLY A 114 -16.58 12.27 -3.34
CA GLY A 114 -17.26 11.86 -4.56
C GLY A 114 -16.72 10.58 -5.19
N VAL A 115 -15.95 9.77 -4.44
CA VAL A 115 -15.46 8.46 -4.90
C VAL A 115 -16.58 7.42 -4.84
N LEU A 116 -17.42 7.49 -3.81
CA LEU A 116 -18.60 6.66 -3.64
C LEU A 116 -19.87 7.51 -3.77
N ALA A 117 -20.88 6.99 -4.47
CA ALA A 117 -22.18 7.65 -4.57
C ALA A 117 -23.04 7.43 -3.32
N THR A 118 -22.92 6.26 -2.68
CA THR A 118 -23.69 5.84 -1.52
C THR A 118 -22.86 4.91 -0.64
N HIS A 119 -23.26 4.75 0.63
CA HIS A 119 -22.63 3.81 1.54
C HIS A 119 -22.63 2.38 0.94
N PRO A 120 -21.47 1.72 0.81
CA PRO A 120 -21.34 0.44 0.11
C PRO A 120 -21.97 -0.72 0.89
N PHE A 121 -22.13 -0.57 2.22
CA PHE A 121 -22.79 -1.54 3.09
C PHE A 121 -24.12 -0.97 3.58
N ASN A 122 -25.14 -0.92 2.74
CA ASN A 122 -26.45 -0.43 3.16
C ASN A 122 -27.20 -1.54 3.91
N LYS A 123 -27.38 -1.39 5.23
CA LYS A 123 -28.12 -2.34 6.08
C LYS A 123 -29.57 -2.61 5.60
N ALA A 124 -30.14 -1.73 4.77
CA ALA A 124 -31.53 -1.83 4.30
C ALA A 124 -31.73 -2.70 3.05
N THR A 125 -30.70 -2.94 2.22
CA THR A 125 -30.85 -3.71 0.97
C THR A 125 -30.51 -5.19 1.10
N ASP A 126 -29.96 -5.60 2.25
CA ASP A 126 -29.62 -6.99 2.56
C ASP A 126 -30.71 -7.72 3.37
N ALA A 127 -31.86 -7.09 3.62
CA ALA A 127 -33.02 -7.82 4.14
C ALA A 127 -33.48 -8.79 3.04
N PRO A 128 -33.36 -10.12 3.23
CA PRO A 128 -33.83 -11.06 2.23
C PRO A 128 -35.33 -10.81 2.01
N ALA A 129 -35.75 -10.77 0.74
CA ALA A 129 -37.11 -10.49 0.29
C ALA A 129 -38.20 -11.50 0.74
N TYR A 130 -37.94 -12.27 1.81
CA TYR A 130 -38.83 -13.31 2.35
C TYR A 130 -39.44 -12.95 3.72
N ALA A 131 -39.28 -11.71 4.20
CA ALA A 131 -40.04 -11.24 5.37
C ALA A 131 -41.40 -10.66 4.93
N ALA A 132 -42.33 -11.54 4.58
CA ALA A 132 -43.76 -11.26 4.47
C ALA A 132 -44.57 -12.46 4.98
#